data_AF-A0AA51LSU8-F1
#
_entry.id   AF-A0AA51LSU8-F1
#
_cell.length_a   1.000
_cell.length_b   1.000
_cell.length_c   1.000
_cell.angle_alpha   90.00
_cell.angle_beta   90.00
_cell.angle_gamma   90.00
#
_symmetry.space_group_name_H-M   'P 1'
#
loop_
_entity.id
_entity.type
_entity.pdbx_description
1 polymer ?
#
loop_
_entity_poly.entity_id
_entity_poly.type
_entity_poly.pdbx_seq_one_letter_code
_entity_poly.pdbx_strand_id
1 'polypeptide(L)'
;MSNKHTSGLRRGARIGGVAAAAAVALGFLSAGAANADTFVPLPDGEIVAPDGNRITRVAESALISPSLAANGAGRVAWVSGTVTAEAKNVPADAKQGPTNGGINMNDLTGTQGTGGTSTDGVPRLTTGYIVGCQMDIAGLKGSFGGGIDVGPSAGGGSLSASISVPIAAGQVKFARLDSKAIPANGTYTIQYQDAQIEVQGCGGFAQARSYTVLEITGANYSKTTLYGQPFSIG
;
A
#
# COMPACT_ATOMS: atom_id res chain seq x y z
N MET A 1 79.22 -26.46 -21.19
CA MET A 1 78.12 -27.30 -20.67
C MET A 1 76.98 -26.40 -20.22
N SER A 2 75.75 -26.83 -20.49
CA SER A 2 74.54 -26.02 -20.67
C SER A 2 73.88 -25.51 -19.39
N ASN A 3 73.47 -24.24 -19.36
CA ASN A 3 72.55 -23.68 -18.38
C ASN A 3 71.11 -24.13 -18.68
N LYS A 4 70.43 -24.76 -17.72
CA LYS A 4 69.00 -25.09 -17.82
C LYS A 4 68.18 -23.99 -17.13
N HIS A 5 67.41 -23.24 -17.93
CA HIS A 5 66.47 -22.23 -17.43
C HIS A 5 65.20 -22.89 -16.85
N THR A 6 64.91 -22.61 -15.59
CA THR A 6 63.66 -22.97 -14.89
C THR A 6 62.52 -22.06 -15.32
N SER A 7 61.92 -22.36 -16.48
CA SER A 7 60.79 -21.61 -17.07
C SER A 7 59.40 -22.04 -16.52
N GLY A 8 59.29 -23.14 -15.78
CA GLY A 8 57.99 -23.75 -15.43
C GLY A 8 57.21 -23.04 -14.32
N LEU A 9 57.91 -22.51 -13.31
CA LEU A 9 57.28 -22.03 -12.07
C LEU A 9 56.50 -20.72 -12.27
N ARG A 10 56.89 -19.88 -13.24
CA ARG A 10 56.23 -18.60 -13.53
C ARG A 10 54.90 -18.75 -14.28
N ARG A 11 54.64 -19.89 -14.93
CA ARG A 11 53.37 -20.16 -15.63
C ARG A 11 52.28 -20.70 -14.70
N GLY A 12 52.63 -21.52 -13.70
CA GLY A 12 51.66 -22.08 -12.74
C GLY A 12 51.00 -21.03 -11.84
N ALA A 13 51.78 -20.07 -11.34
CA ALA A 13 51.28 -18.99 -10.48
C ALA A 13 50.27 -18.05 -11.19
N ARG A 14 50.41 -17.86 -12.51
CA ARG A 14 49.49 -17.02 -13.30
C ARG A 14 48.14 -17.69 -13.55
N ILE A 15 48.10 -19.01 -13.60
CA ILE A 15 46.86 -19.77 -13.85
C ILE A 15 46.05 -19.91 -12.55
N GLY A 16 46.72 -20.12 -11.41
CA GLY A 16 46.05 -20.19 -10.10
C GLY A 16 45.41 -18.87 -9.64
N GLY A 17 46.06 -17.73 -9.91
CA GLY A 17 45.53 -16.41 -9.55
C GLY A 17 44.27 -16.01 -10.32
N VAL A 18 44.16 -16.41 -11.60
CA VAL A 18 42.98 -16.13 -12.43
C VAL A 18 41.78 -17.00 -12.02
N ALA A 19 42.02 -18.27 -11.66
CA ALA A 19 40.96 -19.17 -11.20
C ALA A 19 40.38 -18.74 -9.83
N ALA A 20 41.22 -18.27 -8.91
CA ALA A 20 40.76 -17.76 -7.62
C ALA A 20 39.95 -16.45 -7.74
N ALA A 21 40.36 -15.54 -8.63
CA ALA A 21 39.61 -14.30 -8.88
C ALA A 21 38.24 -14.56 -9.54
N ALA A 22 38.15 -15.53 -10.44
CA ALA A 22 36.89 -15.90 -11.09
C ALA A 22 35.88 -16.54 -10.11
N ALA A 23 36.35 -17.35 -9.15
CA ALA A 23 35.48 -17.98 -8.15
C ALA A 23 34.89 -16.95 -7.15
N VAL A 24 35.67 -15.93 -6.76
CA VAL A 24 35.16 -14.84 -5.91
C VAL A 24 34.15 -13.97 -6.68
N ALA A 25 34.39 -13.70 -7.96
CA ALA A 25 33.46 -12.93 -8.80
C ALA A 25 32.11 -13.64 -8.99
N LEU A 26 32.10 -14.98 -9.14
CA LEU A 26 30.87 -15.77 -9.26
C LEU A 26 30.12 -15.96 -7.92
N GLY A 27 30.82 -15.93 -6.78
CA GLY A 27 30.20 -16.03 -5.45
C GLY A 27 29.41 -14.80 -5.03
N PHE A 28 29.77 -13.61 -5.52
CA PHE A 28 29.07 -12.35 -5.20
C PHE A 28 27.90 -12.01 -6.15
N LEU A 29 27.73 -12.75 -7.25
CA LEU A 29 26.60 -12.58 -8.17
C LEU A 29 25.31 -13.29 -7.68
N SER A 30 25.36 -13.98 -6.54
CA SER A 30 24.22 -14.66 -5.92
C SER A 30 23.51 -13.82 -4.85
N ALA A 31 23.68 -12.49 -4.85
CA ALA A 31 22.68 -11.61 -4.26
C ALA A 31 21.41 -11.75 -5.11
N GLY A 32 20.52 -12.66 -4.72
CA GLY A 32 19.22 -12.83 -5.36
C GLY A 32 18.57 -11.45 -5.52
N ALA A 33 17.90 -11.21 -6.64
CA ALA A 33 17.33 -9.92 -7.00
C ALA A 33 16.67 -9.27 -5.76
N ALA A 34 17.31 -8.24 -5.20
CA ALA A 34 16.69 -7.45 -4.16
C ALA A 34 15.44 -6.86 -4.80
N ASN A 35 14.26 -7.23 -4.31
CA ASN A 35 13.03 -6.57 -4.72
C ASN A 35 13.13 -5.16 -4.17
N ALA A 36 13.65 -4.25 -4.99
CA ALA A 36 13.81 -2.86 -4.64
C ALA A 36 12.44 -2.19 -4.60
N ASP A 37 12.32 -1.18 -3.75
CA ASP A 37 11.11 -0.36 -3.71
C ASP A 37 10.88 0.31 -5.07
N THR A 38 9.62 0.37 -5.50
CA THR A 38 9.24 1.08 -6.72
C THR A 38 8.63 2.42 -6.37
N PHE A 39 9.29 3.51 -6.77
CA PHE A 39 8.75 4.86 -6.58
C PHE A 39 7.74 5.21 -7.68
N VAL A 40 6.59 5.74 -7.26
CA VAL A 40 5.49 6.19 -8.11
C VAL A 40 5.19 7.65 -7.77
N PRO A 41 5.57 8.61 -8.63
CA PRO A 41 5.12 9.99 -8.48
C PRO A 41 3.63 10.08 -8.84
N LEU A 42 2.85 10.79 -8.03
CA LEU A 42 1.42 11.00 -8.28
C LEU A 42 1.18 12.49 -8.61
N PRO A 43 0.30 12.79 -9.58
CA PRO A 43 0.03 14.17 -9.95
C PRO A 43 -0.73 14.90 -8.84
N ASP A 44 -0.49 16.21 -8.78
CA ASP A 44 -1.27 17.09 -7.92
C ASP A 44 -2.75 17.11 -8.34
N GLY A 45 -3.63 17.30 -7.36
CA GLY A 45 -5.07 17.32 -7.55
C GLY A 45 -5.73 18.51 -6.86
N GLU A 46 -6.82 18.99 -7.45
CA GLU A 46 -7.60 20.09 -6.92
C GLU A 46 -9.09 19.95 -7.23
N ILE A 47 -9.94 20.37 -6.30
CA ILE A 47 -11.37 20.60 -6.54
C ILE A 47 -11.83 21.87 -5.82
N VAL A 48 -12.66 22.66 -6.51
CA VAL A 48 -13.41 23.78 -5.93
C VAL A 48 -14.89 23.42 -5.99
N ALA A 49 -15.54 23.37 -4.84
CA ALA A 49 -16.96 23.07 -4.74
C ALA A 49 -17.82 24.33 -5.02
N PRO A 50 -19.10 24.14 -5.40
CA PRO A 50 -20.01 25.26 -5.68
C PRO A 50 -20.22 26.23 -4.49
N ASP A 51 -20.04 25.75 -3.27
CA ASP A 51 -20.10 26.53 -2.04
C ASP A 51 -18.81 27.34 -1.77
N GLY A 52 -17.83 27.27 -2.66
CA GLY A 52 -16.56 27.98 -2.58
C GLY A 52 -15.50 27.29 -1.72
N ASN A 53 -15.78 26.11 -1.17
CA ASN A 53 -14.80 25.26 -0.51
C ASN A 53 -13.78 24.73 -1.51
N ARG A 54 -12.51 24.63 -1.12
CA ARG A 54 -11.42 24.15 -1.98
C ARG A 54 -10.63 23.06 -1.28
N ILE A 55 -10.29 22.00 -2.01
CA ILE A 55 -9.38 20.96 -1.56
C ILE A 55 -8.25 20.87 -2.58
N THR A 56 -7.01 20.81 -2.08
CA THR A 56 -5.80 20.55 -2.86
C THR A 56 -5.05 19.38 -2.25
N ARG A 57 -4.42 18.58 -3.11
CA ARG A 57 -3.48 17.53 -2.72
C ARG A 57 -2.26 17.66 -3.61
N VAL A 58 -1.10 17.87 -2.99
CA VAL A 58 0.14 18.15 -3.70
C VAL A 58 1.30 17.34 -3.15
N ALA A 59 2.35 17.20 -3.97
CA ALA A 59 3.56 16.45 -3.63
C ALA A 59 3.25 15.01 -3.21
N GLU A 60 2.27 14.38 -3.88
CA GLU A 60 1.84 13.04 -3.57
C GLU A 60 2.78 12.01 -4.21
N SER A 61 3.19 10.99 -3.46
CA SER A 61 4.00 9.89 -3.97
C SER A 61 3.68 8.59 -3.24
N ALA A 62 3.93 7.47 -3.92
CA ALA A 62 3.89 6.14 -3.32
C ALA A 62 5.22 5.42 -3.56
N LEU A 63 5.74 4.77 -2.53
CA LEU A 63 6.89 3.87 -2.59
C LEU A 63 6.38 2.45 -2.35
N ILE A 64 6.34 1.64 -3.39
CA ILE A 64 5.82 0.27 -3.32
C ILE A 64 6.93 -0.64 -2.83
N SER A 65 6.71 -1.29 -1.69
CA SER A 65 7.71 -2.14 -1.04
C SER A 65 7.27 -3.61 -1.02
N PRO A 66 8.23 -4.54 -0.95
CA PRO A 66 7.93 -5.92 -0.63
C PRO A 66 7.19 -6.05 0.71
N SER A 67 6.24 -6.99 0.79
CA SER A 67 5.56 -7.30 2.04
C SER A 67 6.53 -7.85 3.08
N LEU A 68 6.54 -7.25 4.28
CA LEU A 68 7.30 -7.71 5.44
C LEU A 68 6.91 -9.15 5.86
N ALA A 69 5.64 -9.52 5.68
CA ALA A 69 5.16 -10.86 5.98
C ALA A 69 5.66 -11.92 4.97
N ALA A 70 6.18 -11.49 3.81
CA ALA A 70 6.75 -12.34 2.76
C ALA A 70 5.92 -13.57 2.36
N ASN A 71 4.59 -13.49 2.48
CA ASN A 71 3.67 -14.61 2.29
C ASN A 71 3.08 -14.72 0.87
N GLY A 72 3.62 -13.98 -0.10
CA GLY A 72 3.15 -13.94 -1.50
C GLY A 72 1.81 -13.23 -1.74
N ALA A 73 1.03 -12.99 -0.69
CA ALA A 73 -0.28 -12.32 -0.73
C ALA A 73 -0.30 -10.98 0.03
N GLY A 74 0.87 -10.44 0.37
CA GLY A 74 1.00 -9.13 0.98
C GLY A 74 1.30 -8.05 -0.05
N ARG A 75 0.73 -6.87 0.12
CA ARG A 75 1.02 -5.66 -0.65
C ARG A 75 1.34 -4.53 0.32
N VAL A 76 2.44 -3.82 0.08
CA VAL A 76 2.87 -2.71 0.94
C VAL A 76 3.18 -1.49 0.07
N ALA A 77 2.66 -0.34 0.48
CA ALA A 77 3.00 0.95 -0.10
C ALA A 77 3.22 1.97 1.02
N TRP A 78 4.25 2.79 0.89
CA TRP A 78 4.48 3.96 1.73
C TRP A 78 4.07 5.20 0.97
N VAL A 79 3.12 5.95 1.51
CA VAL A 79 2.53 7.10 0.83
C VAL A 79 2.89 8.40 1.55
N SER A 80 3.16 9.42 0.76
CA SER A 80 3.49 10.78 1.23
C SER A 80 2.66 11.79 0.48
N GLY A 81 2.39 12.94 1.09
CA GLY A 81 1.67 14.03 0.45
C GLY A 81 1.21 15.12 1.41
N THR A 82 0.82 16.25 0.83
CA THR A 82 0.24 17.38 1.55
C THR A 82 -1.17 17.64 1.05
N VAL A 83 -2.12 17.68 1.98
CA VAL A 83 -3.51 18.01 1.72
C VAL A 83 -3.83 19.33 2.37
N THR A 84 -4.38 20.28 1.59
CA THR A 84 -4.85 21.57 2.12
C THR A 84 -6.31 21.79 1.73
N ALA A 85 -7.13 22.13 2.72
CA ALA A 85 -8.52 22.50 2.52
C ALA A 85 -8.75 23.97 2.93
N GLU A 86 -9.38 24.74 2.07
CA GLU A 86 -9.92 26.06 2.38
C GLU A 86 -11.40 25.91 2.65
N ALA A 87 -11.77 25.97 3.94
CA ALA A 87 -13.13 25.82 4.41
C ALA A 87 -13.83 27.18 4.52
N LYS A 88 -15.01 27.27 3.91
CA LYS A 88 -15.95 28.39 3.93
C LYS A 88 -17.33 27.88 4.33
N ASN A 89 -18.18 28.81 4.77
CA ASN A 89 -19.54 28.53 5.24
C ASN A 89 -19.60 27.53 6.41
N VAL A 90 -18.54 27.47 7.22
CA VAL A 90 -18.54 26.75 8.50
C VAL A 90 -19.46 27.50 9.47
N PRO A 91 -20.38 26.81 10.18
CA PRO A 91 -21.23 27.45 11.17
C PRO A 91 -20.42 28.19 12.23
N ALA A 92 -20.79 29.44 12.54
CA ALA A 92 -20.07 30.28 13.50
C ALA A 92 -20.11 29.73 14.94
N ASP A 93 -21.06 28.84 15.22
CA ASP A 93 -21.29 28.16 16.49
C ASP A 93 -20.78 26.71 16.50
N ALA A 94 -20.01 26.29 15.48
CA ALA A 94 -19.42 24.96 15.41
C ALA A 94 -18.44 24.74 16.59
N LYS A 95 -18.97 24.23 17.71
CA LYS A 95 -18.20 23.85 18.89
C LYS A 95 -18.06 22.34 18.92
N GLN A 96 -16.82 21.88 19.08
CA GLN A 96 -16.54 20.47 19.23
C GLN A 96 -17.17 19.96 20.52
N GLY A 97 -18.23 19.16 20.39
CA GLY A 97 -18.85 18.43 21.48
C GLY A 97 -18.06 17.16 21.84
N PRO A 98 -18.41 16.49 22.95
CA PRO A 98 -17.88 15.16 23.23
C PRO A 98 -18.31 14.19 22.12
N THR A 99 -17.34 13.49 21.52
CA THR A 99 -17.61 12.48 20.50
C THR A 99 -18.24 11.23 21.12
N ASN A 100 -19.49 10.90 20.77
CA ASN A 100 -20.19 9.67 21.17
C ASN A 100 -20.03 8.54 20.12
N GLY A 101 -18.85 8.43 19.50
CA GLY A 101 -18.60 7.54 18.35
C GLY A 101 -18.96 8.18 17.00
N GLY A 102 -18.87 7.46 15.89
CA GLY A 102 -19.14 7.96 14.52
C GLY A 102 -17.87 8.05 13.64
N ILE A 103 -16.75 8.37 14.26
CA ILE A 103 -15.42 7.96 13.80
C ILE A 103 -14.79 7.21 14.95
N ASN A 104 -14.56 5.91 14.79
CA ASN A 104 -13.47 5.31 15.54
C ASN A 104 -12.21 5.90 14.91
N MET A 105 -11.59 6.91 15.54
CA MET A 105 -10.26 7.38 15.10
C MET A 105 -9.25 6.22 15.04
N ASN A 106 -9.53 5.14 15.78
CA ASN A 106 -8.79 3.89 15.83
C ASN A 106 -9.23 2.84 14.79
N ASP A 107 -10.35 3.05 14.06
CA ASP A 107 -10.69 2.26 12.87
C ASP A 107 -10.04 2.92 11.65
N LEU A 108 -8.84 2.44 11.32
CA LEU A 108 -8.09 2.81 10.13
C LEU A 108 -8.46 1.93 8.93
N THR A 109 -9.28 0.89 9.14
CA THR A 109 -9.63 -0.15 8.15
C THR A 109 -10.94 0.09 7.41
N GLY A 110 -11.68 1.13 7.81
CA GLY A 110 -12.61 1.80 6.91
C GLY A 110 -13.97 1.13 6.76
N THR A 111 -14.53 0.62 7.84
CA THR A 111 -15.89 0.02 7.83
C THR A 111 -16.99 1.04 7.44
N GLN A 112 -16.67 2.34 7.44
CA GLN A 112 -17.59 3.47 7.19
C GLN A 112 -17.31 4.22 5.87
N GLY A 113 -16.40 3.73 5.02
CA GLY A 113 -16.12 4.34 3.71
C GLY A 113 -15.56 5.77 3.80
N THR A 114 -16.07 6.68 2.96
CA THR A 114 -15.80 8.13 3.04
C THR A 114 -16.69 8.85 4.06
N GLY A 115 -17.53 8.12 4.80
CA GLY A 115 -18.38 8.65 5.86
C GLY A 115 -17.52 8.99 7.07
N GLY A 116 -17.41 10.28 7.38
CA GLY A 116 -16.56 10.78 8.44
C GLY A 116 -17.27 11.82 9.30
N THR A 117 -18.60 11.82 9.39
CA THR A 117 -19.27 12.68 10.36
C THR A 117 -18.90 12.20 11.76
N SER A 118 -18.04 12.96 12.43
CA SER A 118 -17.85 12.80 13.86
C SER A 118 -19.14 13.25 14.55
N THR A 119 -19.56 12.58 15.62
CA THR A 119 -20.72 13.02 16.40
C THR A 119 -20.42 14.22 17.29
N ASP A 120 -19.20 14.76 17.23
CA ASP A 120 -18.79 15.99 17.92
C ASP A 120 -19.36 17.27 17.30
N GLY A 121 -20.15 17.17 16.22
CA GLY A 121 -20.91 18.29 15.66
C GLY A 121 -20.07 19.32 14.91
N VAL A 122 -18.77 19.08 14.71
CA VAL A 122 -17.91 19.99 13.94
C VAL A 122 -17.63 19.44 12.54
N PRO A 123 -17.60 20.32 11.52
CA PRO A 123 -17.09 19.99 10.20
C PRO A 123 -15.71 19.34 10.22
N ARG A 124 -15.41 18.47 9.25
CA ARG A 124 -14.14 17.72 9.22
C ARG A 124 -13.53 17.59 7.84
N LEU A 125 -12.21 17.59 7.83
CA LEU A 125 -11.37 17.17 6.72
C LEU A 125 -10.85 15.76 7.01
N THR A 126 -11.03 14.82 6.10
CA THR A 126 -10.51 13.44 6.21
C THR A 126 -9.73 13.10 4.95
N THR A 127 -8.57 12.46 5.09
CA THR A 127 -7.79 11.99 3.95
C THR A 127 -7.33 10.54 4.13
N GLY A 128 -7.21 9.84 3.02
CA GLY A 128 -6.83 8.43 3.00
C GLY A 128 -6.66 7.86 1.61
N TYR A 129 -6.66 6.54 1.54
CA TYR A 129 -6.59 5.75 0.33
C TYR A 129 -7.70 4.70 0.30
N ILE A 130 -8.32 4.56 -0.88
CA ILE A 130 -9.17 3.44 -1.22
C ILE A 130 -8.25 2.37 -1.78
N VAL A 131 -8.24 1.19 -1.19
CA VAL A 131 -7.39 0.09 -1.60
C VAL A 131 -8.26 -1.07 -2.05
N GLY A 132 -8.14 -1.42 -3.32
CA GLY A 132 -8.79 -2.55 -3.94
C GLY A 132 -7.82 -3.70 -4.11
N CYS A 133 -8.24 -4.90 -3.71
CA CYS A 133 -7.56 -6.13 -4.07
C CYS A 133 -8.40 -6.93 -5.07
N GLN A 134 -7.81 -7.52 -6.10
CA GLN A 134 -8.52 -8.34 -7.08
C GLN A 134 -9.14 -9.60 -6.44
N MET A 135 -8.36 -10.33 -5.64
CA MET A 135 -8.78 -11.60 -5.02
C MET A 135 -8.45 -11.63 -3.53
N ASP A 136 -9.44 -11.87 -2.67
CA ASP A 136 -9.19 -12.11 -1.25
C ASP A 136 -8.92 -13.61 -1.03
N ILE A 137 -7.66 -13.89 -0.69
CA ILE A 137 -7.07 -15.19 -0.42
C ILE A 137 -6.81 -15.35 1.09
N ALA A 138 -7.24 -14.43 1.95
CA ALA A 138 -7.10 -14.58 3.40
C ALA A 138 -7.72 -15.89 3.93
N GLY A 139 -8.75 -16.42 3.23
CA GLY A 139 -9.38 -17.71 3.49
C GLY A 139 -8.61 -18.96 3.02
N LEU A 140 -7.54 -18.82 2.22
CA LEU A 140 -6.73 -19.94 1.73
C LEU A 140 -5.61 -20.36 2.69
N LYS A 141 -5.61 -19.86 3.93
CA LYS A 141 -4.62 -20.25 4.96
C LYS A 141 -4.78 -21.69 5.47
N GLY A 142 -5.71 -22.48 4.92
CA GLY A 142 -6.04 -23.84 5.38
C GLY A 142 -5.90 -24.98 4.36
N SER A 143 -5.45 -24.76 3.13
CA SER A 143 -5.45 -25.81 2.08
C SER A 143 -4.08 -26.23 1.54
N PHE A 144 -2.99 -25.76 2.14
CA PHE A 144 -1.62 -26.10 1.74
C PHE A 144 -0.77 -26.61 2.92
N GLY A 145 -1.39 -27.36 3.84
CA GLY A 145 -0.68 -28.27 4.75
C GLY A 145 -0.55 -29.61 4.06
N GLY A 146 0.68 -30.03 3.76
CA GLY A 146 0.97 -31.29 3.08
C GLY A 146 0.33 -32.50 3.79
N GLY A 147 -0.56 -33.16 3.07
CA GLY A 147 -0.96 -34.54 3.25
C GLY A 147 -1.00 -35.18 1.88
N ILE A 148 0.17 -35.55 1.35
CA ILE A 148 0.22 -36.65 0.40
C ILE A 148 -0.09 -37.89 1.25
N ASP A 149 -1.34 -38.32 1.27
CA ASP A 149 -1.65 -39.71 1.58
C ASP A 149 -1.44 -40.51 0.28
N VAL A 150 -0.19 -40.97 0.06
CA VAL A 150 0.03 -42.13 -0.80
C VAL A 150 -0.51 -43.35 -0.04
N GLY A 151 -1.82 -43.55 -0.09
CA GLY A 151 -2.43 -44.82 0.27
C GLY A 151 -2.21 -45.82 -0.88
N PRO A 152 -1.59 -46.98 -0.66
CA PRO A 152 -1.29 -47.92 -1.72
C PRO A 152 -2.53 -48.76 -2.03
N SER A 153 -3.47 -48.29 -2.85
CA SER A 153 -4.39 -49.13 -3.65
C SER A 153 -5.40 -48.33 -4.48
N ALA A 154 -5.73 -48.91 -5.64
CA ALA A 154 -6.71 -48.49 -6.64
C ALA A 154 -6.25 -47.38 -7.61
N GLY A 155 -5.72 -47.83 -8.75
CA GLY A 155 -5.31 -47.00 -9.87
C GLY A 155 -6.45 -46.42 -10.71
N GLY A 156 -6.04 -45.76 -11.79
CA GLY A 156 -6.94 -45.23 -12.82
C GLY A 156 -6.93 -43.70 -12.85
N GLY A 157 -6.13 -43.13 -13.76
CA GLY A 157 -6.07 -41.69 -13.97
C GLY A 157 -7.38 -41.11 -14.48
N SER A 158 -7.80 -40.01 -13.84
CA SER A 158 -8.48 -38.88 -14.44
C SER A 158 -8.28 -37.70 -13.49
N LEU A 159 -7.24 -36.90 -13.76
CA LEU A 159 -6.96 -35.65 -13.06
C LEU A 159 -8.07 -34.63 -13.40
N SER A 160 -9.16 -34.66 -12.65
CA SER A 160 -10.07 -33.53 -12.53
C SER A 160 -10.19 -33.15 -11.06
N ALA A 161 -9.08 -32.72 -10.47
CA ALA A 161 -9.11 -31.99 -9.21
C ALA A 161 -9.59 -30.57 -9.53
N SER A 162 -10.91 -30.38 -9.62
CA SER A 162 -11.49 -29.04 -9.54
C SER A 162 -11.24 -28.52 -8.12
N ILE A 163 -10.06 -27.93 -7.92
CA ILE A 163 -9.72 -27.14 -6.74
C ILE A 163 -10.56 -25.86 -6.84
N SER A 164 -11.75 -25.91 -6.25
CA SER A 164 -12.57 -24.72 -6.05
C SER A 164 -12.05 -24.05 -4.77
N VAL A 165 -11.02 -23.22 -4.93
CA VAL A 165 -10.61 -22.30 -3.86
C VAL A 165 -11.72 -21.26 -3.73
N PRO A 166 -12.30 -21.03 -2.54
CA PRO A 166 -13.19 -19.90 -2.34
C PRO A 166 -12.37 -18.63 -2.46
N ILE A 167 -12.29 -18.08 -3.67
CA ILE A 167 -11.78 -16.75 -3.90
C ILE A 167 -12.91 -15.81 -3.52
N ALA A 168 -12.79 -15.15 -2.36
CA ALA A 168 -13.69 -14.05 -2.07
C ALA A 168 -13.38 -12.92 -3.06
N ALA A 169 -14.39 -12.50 -3.82
CA ALA A 169 -14.21 -11.48 -4.83
C ALA A 169 -13.84 -10.14 -4.19
N GLY A 170 -12.86 -9.45 -4.79
CA GLY A 170 -12.75 -8.00 -4.84
C GLY A 170 -13.13 -7.23 -3.57
N GLN A 171 -12.27 -7.17 -2.56
CA GLN A 171 -12.51 -6.27 -1.42
C GLN A 171 -11.92 -4.89 -1.69
N VAL A 172 -12.72 -3.86 -1.41
CA VAL A 172 -12.29 -2.47 -1.33
C VAL A 172 -12.30 -2.05 0.13
N LYS A 173 -11.16 -1.59 0.63
CA LYS A 173 -10.99 -1.08 2.00
C LYS A 173 -10.58 0.39 1.96
N PHE A 174 -11.02 1.14 2.96
CA PHE A 174 -10.60 2.53 3.13
C PHE A 174 -9.50 2.55 4.18
N ALA A 175 -8.28 2.82 3.75
CA ALA A 175 -7.14 3.09 4.60
C ALA A 175 -7.13 4.59 4.94
N ARG A 176 -7.74 4.96 6.07
CA ARG A 176 -7.75 6.35 6.52
C ARG A 176 -6.37 6.69 7.09
N LEU A 177 -5.82 7.83 6.68
CA LEU A 177 -4.55 8.32 7.21
C LEU A 177 -4.77 9.20 8.43
N ASP A 178 -5.54 10.27 8.22
CA ASP A 178 -5.76 11.27 9.26
C ASP A 178 -7.06 12.04 9.01
N SER A 179 -7.47 12.80 10.02
CA SER A 179 -8.60 13.69 9.93
C SER A 179 -8.49 14.86 10.89
N LYS A 180 -8.91 16.04 10.45
CA LYS A 180 -8.81 17.30 11.18
C LYS A 180 -10.18 17.95 11.35
N ALA A 181 -10.48 18.40 12.57
CA ALA A 181 -11.67 19.18 12.84
C ALA A 181 -11.54 20.61 12.28
N ILE A 182 -12.65 21.16 11.78
CA ILE A 182 -12.74 22.45 11.10
C ILE A 182 -13.75 23.32 11.87
N PRO A 183 -13.34 23.94 13.00
CA PRO A 183 -14.25 24.68 13.87
C PRO A 183 -14.66 26.05 13.32
N ALA A 184 -13.94 26.58 12.33
CA ALA A 184 -14.21 27.88 11.73
C ALA A 184 -13.75 27.92 10.26
N ASN A 185 -14.18 28.95 9.54
CA ASN A 185 -13.64 29.24 8.21
C ASN A 185 -12.12 29.44 8.28
N GLY A 186 -11.40 28.92 7.29
CA GLY A 186 -9.95 29.04 7.24
C GLY A 186 -9.27 27.94 6.44
N THR A 187 -7.95 27.93 6.49
CA THR A 187 -7.11 26.97 5.77
C THR A 187 -6.59 25.90 6.72
N TYR A 188 -6.76 24.63 6.34
CA TYR A 188 -6.41 23.49 7.14
C TYR A 188 -5.56 22.52 6.34
N THR A 189 -4.38 22.23 6.86
CA THR A 189 -3.42 21.33 6.21
C THR A 189 -3.22 20.06 7.03
N ILE A 190 -3.11 18.93 6.32
CA ILE A 190 -2.65 17.62 6.79
C ILE A 190 -1.44 17.25 5.94
N GLN A 191 -0.32 16.92 6.59
CA GLN A 191 0.89 16.44 5.93
C GLN A 191 1.20 15.05 6.48
N TYR A 192 1.52 14.13 5.59
CA TYR A 192 1.95 12.79 5.95
C TYR A 192 3.15 12.40 5.09
N GLN A 193 4.08 11.68 5.70
CA GLN A 193 5.31 11.22 5.09
C GLN A 193 5.48 9.74 5.45
N ASP A 194 5.70 8.91 4.43
CA ASP A 194 5.93 7.47 4.56
C ASP A 194 4.88 6.79 5.45
N ALA A 195 3.61 7.14 5.24
CA ALA A 195 2.51 6.47 5.91
C ALA A 195 2.28 5.10 5.26
N GLN A 196 2.16 4.06 6.07
CA GLN A 196 2.09 2.70 5.56
C GLN A 196 0.67 2.30 5.14
N ILE A 197 0.56 1.69 3.97
CA ILE A 197 -0.60 0.92 3.52
C ILE A 197 -0.15 -0.53 3.42
N GLU A 198 -0.78 -1.42 4.19
CA GLU A 198 -0.51 -2.84 4.16
C GLU A 198 -1.80 -3.63 3.92
N VAL A 199 -1.81 -4.47 2.88
CA VAL A 199 -2.91 -5.38 2.57
C VAL A 199 -2.38 -6.81 2.66
N GLN A 200 -3.05 -7.64 3.45
CA GLN A 200 -2.73 -9.05 3.60
C GLN A 200 -3.81 -9.92 2.96
N GLY A 201 -3.41 -11.06 2.43
CA GLY A 201 -4.33 -11.98 1.74
C GLY A 201 -4.78 -11.48 0.37
N CYS A 202 -4.06 -10.53 -0.23
CA CYS A 202 -4.37 -10.05 -1.56
C CYS A 202 -3.69 -10.89 -2.65
N GLY A 203 -4.50 -11.61 -3.41
CA GLY A 203 -4.09 -12.35 -4.59
C GLY A 203 -4.21 -11.52 -5.87
N GLY A 204 -3.19 -11.61 -6.73
CA GLY A 204 -3.19 -10.92 -8.02
C GLY A 204 -2.94 -9.41 -7.86
N PHE A 205 -3.62 -8.62 -8.69
CA PHE A 205 -3.39 -7.18 -8.76
C PHE A 205 -4.09 -6.43 -7.62
N ALA A 206 -3.40 -5.45 -7.05
CA ALA A 206 -3.91 -4.51 -6.09
C ALA A 206 -3.69 -3.06 -6.56
N GLN A 207 -4.67 -2.22 -6.26
CA GLN A 207 -4.68 -0.82 -6.66
C GLN A 207 -5.07 0.05 -5.48
N ALA A 208 -4.42 1.20 -5.35
CA ALA A 208 -4.80 2.23 -4.41
C ALA A 208 -5.19 3.52 -5.15
N ARG A 209 -6.12 4.27 -4.58
CA ARG A 209 -6.48 5.61 -5.02
C ARG A 209 -6.65 6.52 -3.82
N SER A 210 -6.02 7.68 -3.89
CA SER A 210 -6.10 8.67 -2.84
C SER A 210 -7.50 9.33 -2.81
N TYR A 211 -8.04 9.56 -1.62
CA TYR A 211 -9.28 10.32 -1.42
C TYR A 211 -9.09 11.36 -0.32
N THR A 212 -9.72 12.51 -0.47
CA THR A 212 -9.83 13.53 0.57
C THR A 212 -11.25 14.08 0.58
N VAL A 213 -11.85 14.15 1.76
CA VAL A 213 -13.24 14.56 1.98
C VAL A 213 -13.24 15.74 2.91
N LEU A 214 -13.82 16.86 2.46
CA LEU A 214 -14.22 17.96 3.32
C LEU A 214 -15.74 17.88 3.51
N GLU A 215 -16.15 17.72 4.76
CA GLU A 215 -17.53 17.58 5.16
C GLU A 215 -17.90 18.73 6.10
N ILE A 216 -18.74 19.64 5.61
CA ILE A 216 -19.25 20.77 6.38
C ILE A 216 -20.66 20.42 6.87
N THR A 217 -20.76 20.15 8.17
CA THR A 217 -22.02 19.93 8.89
C THR A 217 -22.55 21.25 9.46
N GLY A 218 -23.86 21.49 9.34
CA GLY A 218 -24.49 22.74 9.76
C GLY A 218 -25.93 22.85 9.27
N ALA A 219 -26.44 24.08 9.10
CA ALA A 219 -27.76 24.34 8.52
C ALA A 219 -27.90 23.78 7.09
N ASN A 220 -26.80 23.76 6.35
CA ASN A 220 -26.67 23.04 5.08
C ASN A 220 -25.56 21.99 5.23
N TYR A 221 -25.79 20.82 4.64
CA TYR A 221 -24.80 19.76 4.57
C TYR A 221 -24.06 19.84 3.24
N SER A 222 -22.73 19.99 3.29
CA SER A 222 -21.87 19.95 2.10
C SER A 222 -20.78 18.90 2.25
N LYS A 223 -20.63 18.07 1.22
CA LYS A 223 -19.57 17.05 1.14
C LYS A 223 -18.82 17.19 -0.16
N THR A 224 -17.59 17.65 -0.07
CA THR A 224 -16.68 17.79 -1.21
C THR A 224 -15.64 16.68 -1.14
N THR A 225 -15.47 15.93 -2.22
CA THR A 225 -14.48 14.84 -2.28
C THR A 225 -13.52 15.04 -3.44
N LEU A 226 -12.23 15.09 -3.14
CA LEU A 226 -11.14 15.05 -4.12
C LEU A 226 -10.59 13.63 -4.21
N TYR A 227 -10.50 13.11 -5.44
CA TYR A 227 -9.86 11.84 -5.74
C TYR A 227 -8.56 12.05 -6.52
N GLY A 228 -7.52 11.30 -6.18
CA GLY A 228 -6.27 11.29 -6.94
C GLY A 228 -6.25 10.28 -8.08
N GLN A 229 -5.16 10.27 -8.85
CA GLN A 229 -4.89 9.24 -9.84
C GLN A 229 -4.70 7.88 -9.12
N PRO A 230 -5.33 6.80 -9.60
CA PRO A 230 -5.09 5.48 -9.02
C PRO A 230 -3.72 4.94 -9.45
N PHE A 231 -3.10 4.13 -8.59
CA PHE A 231 -1.80 3.49 -8.83
C PHE A 231 -1.80 2.05 -8.37
N SER A 232 -0.96 1.22 -8.99
CA SER A 232 -0.79 -0.17 -8.56
C SER A 232 0.07 -0.24 -7.31
N ILE A 233 -0.27 -1.17 -6.41
CA ILE A 233 0.55 -1.51 -5.23
C ILE A 233 1.09 -2.96 -5.30
N GLY A 234 1.03 -3.57 -6.49
CA GLY A 234 1.51 -4.92 -6.79
C GLY A 234 0.43 -5.94 -7.09
#